data_AF-A0A8J2LV87-F1
#
_entry.id   AF-A0A8J2LV87-F1
#
_cell.length_a   1.000
_cell.length_b   1.000
_cell.length_c   1.000
_cell.angle_alpha   90.00
_cell.angle_beta   90.00
_cell.angle_gamma   90.00
#
_symmetry.space_group_name_H-M   'P 1'
#
loop_
_entity.id
_entity.type
_entity.pdbx_description
1 polymer ?
#
loop_
_entity_poly.entity_id
_entity_poly.type
_entity_poly.pdbx_seq_one_letter_code
_entity_poly.pdbx_strand_id
1 'polypeptide(L)'
;MVMPTQLIICAAIKILIVILTIVVLILLDPEYTVAYISVNYEIVLIYIISSLTLLYCIVSIIMYFIVHRQKKCDRRAISLTNCSITEVVFAGAGMIAWMLVCGIGGTISQRTIIETGERFGWIAACAGITVSLNLAIMALFCLNLMTEKVFSLERSNKYVSARYPLDSRI
;
A
#
# COMPACT_ATOMS: atom_id res chain seq x y z
N MET A 1 21.10 7.33 -5.02
CA MET A 1 20.25 6.23 -5.54
C MET A 1 20.13 5.13 -4.48
N VAL A 2 19.07 5.16 -3.64
CA VAL A 2 18.82 4.21 -2.52
C VAL A 2 17.66 3.23 -2.82
N MET A 3 17.16 3.26 -4.06
CA MET A 3 15.95 2.56 -4.51
C MET A 3 15.92 1.01 -4.41
N PRO A 4 17.02 0.23 -4.58
CA PRO A 4 16.91 -1.24 -4.62
C PRO A 4 16.53 -1.80 -3.25
N THR A 5 17.07 -1.25 -2.17
CA THR A 5 16.77 -1.69 -0.80
C THR A 5 15.34 -1.34 -0.38
N GLN A 6 14.85 -0.17 -0.79
CA GLN A 6 13.47 0.27 -0.52
C GLN A 6 12.43 -0.66 -1.17
N LEU A 7 12.65 -1.10 -2.41
CA LEU A 7 11.75 -2.05 -3.08
C LEU A 7 11.69 -3.41 -2.36
N ILE A 8 12.82 -3.89 -1.85
CA ILE A 8 12.89 -5.14 -1.08
C ILE A 8 12.13 -5.00 0.25
N ILE A 9 12.35 -3.89 0.97
CA ILE A 9 11.63 -3.60 2.23
C ILE A 9 10.12 -3.51 1.97
N CYS A 10 9.69 -2.82 0.91
CA CYS A 10 8.28 -2.72 0.56
C CYS A 10 7.67 -4.06 0.15
N ALA A 11 8.42 -4.91 -0.57
CA ALA A 11 7.98 -6.25 -0.89
C ALA A 11 7.76 -7.08 0.38
N ALA A 12 8.68 -7.01 1.36
CA ALA A 12 8.54 -7.70 2.64
C ALA A 12 7.31 -7.22 3.43
N ILE A 13 7.08 -5.90 3.48
CA ILE A 13 5.89 -5.34 4.14
C ILE A 13 4.60 -5.81 3.44
N LYS A 14 4.57 -5.84 2.11
CA LYS A 14 3.39 -6.33 1.35
C LYS A 14 3.13 -7.82 1.57
N ILE A 15 4.17 -8.65 1.68
CA ILE A 15 4.02 -10.06 2.05
C ILE A 15 3.35 -10.18 3.43
N LEU A 16 3.77 -9.36 4.39
CA LEU A 16 3.14 -9.32 5.71
C LEU A 16 1.67 -8.89 5.64
N ILE A 17 1.34 -7.86 4.83
CA ILE A 17 -0.04 -7.43 4.58
C ILE A 17 -0.87 -8.58 3.97
N VAL A 18 -0.30 -9.34 3.02
CA VAL A 18 -0.97 -10.51 2.42
C VAL A 18 -1.26 -11.57 3.48
N ILE A 19 -0.30 -11.91 4.33
CA ILE A 19 -0.49 -12.88 5.41
C ILE A 19 -1.60 -12.43 6.35
N LEU A 20 -1.57 -11.18 6.80
CA LEU A 20 -2.62 -10.62 7.66
C LEU A 20 -4.00 -10.62 6.99
N THR A 21 -4.05 -10.31 5.69
CA THR A 21 -5.30 -10.34 4.92
C THR A 21 -5.86 -11.76 4.81
N ILE A 22 -5.00 -12.76 4.63
CA ILE A 22 -5.41 -14.18 4.65
C ILE A 22 -5.96 -14.56 6.03
N VAL A 23 -5.30 -14.14 7.11
CA VAL A 23 -5.80 -14.37 8.48
C VAL A 23 -7.19 -13.75 8.68
N VAL A 24 -7.40 -12.52 8.20
CA VAL A 24 -8.73 -11.87 8.23
C VAL A 24 -9.77 -12.69 7.47
N LEU A 25 -9.44 -13.22 6.29
CA LEU A 25 -10.36 -14.06 5.51
C LEU A 25 -10.66 -15.40 6.17
N ILE A 26 -9.72 -15.99 6.93
CA ILE A 26 -9.95 -17.24 7.68
C ILE A 26 -10.85 -16.99 8.89
N LEU A 27 -10.67 -15.86 9.58
CA LEU A 27 -11.50 -15.48 10.73
C LEU A 27 -12.93 -15.12 10.31
N LEU A 28 -13.10 -14.67 9.06
CA LEU A 28 -14.37 -14.34 8.45
C LEU A 28 -15.06 -15.63 7.95
N ASP A 29 -15.79 -16.29 8.84
CA ASP A 29 -16.51 -17.54 8.52
C ASP A 29 -17.59 -17.30 7.45
N PRO A 30 -17.66 -18.12 6.37
CA PRO A 30 -18.67 -17.96 5.32
C PRO A 30 -20.11 -18.07 5.82
N GLU A 31 -20.36 -18.76 6.94
CA GLU A 31 -21.71 -18.87 7.52
C GLU A 31 -22.28 -17.51 7.96
N TYR A 32 -21.42 -16.55 8.33
CA TYR A 32 -21.86 -15.21 8.73
C TYR A 32 -22.38 -14.36 7.54
N THR A 33 -22.12 -14.76 6.30
CA THR A 33 -22.68 -14.08 5.10
C THR A 33 -24.16 -14.43 4.86
N VAL A 34 -24.68 -15.50 5.47
CA VAL A 34 -26.03 -15.99 5.20
C VAL A 34 -26.99 -15.71 6.38
N ALA A 35 -26.48 -15.54 7.60
CA ALA A 35 -27.30 -15.57 8.81
C ALA A 35 -27.85 -14.22 9.34
N TYR A 36 -27.45 -13.05 8.83
CA TYR A 36 -27.84 -11.76 9.44
C TYR A 36 -28.19 -10.65 8.43
N ILE A 37 -29.47 -10.24 8.40
CA ILE A 37 -30.05 -9.28 7.44
C ILE A 37 -29.43 -7.86 7.51
N SER A 38 -28.86 -7.43 8.65
CA SER A 38 -28.18 -6.12 8.77
C SER A 38 -26.65 -6.20 8.86
N VAL A 39 -26.06 -7.36 9.14
CA VAL A 39 -24.59 -7.53 9.24
C VAL A 39 -23.99 -7.86 7.87
N ASN A 40 -24.82 -8.33 6.93
CA ASN A 40 -24.37 -8.84 5.64
C ASN A 40 -23.55 -7.83 4.83
N TYR A 41 -23.97 -6.57 4.77
CA TYR A 41 -23.25 -5.55 3.98
C TYR A 41 -21.86 -5.22 4.56
N GLU A 42 -21.72 -5.23 5.89
CA GLU A 42 -20.45 -4.95 6.57
C GLU A 42 -19.42 -6.06 6.30
N ILE A 43 -19.84 -7.33 6.39
CA ILE A 43 -19.00 -8.49 6.10
C ILE A 43 -18.60 -8.53 4.61
N VAL A 44 -19.55 -8.23 3.71
CA VAL A 44 -19.27 -8.16 2.28
C VAL A 44 -18.25 -7.07 1.97
N LEU A 45 -18.31 -5.91 2.64
CA LEU A 45 -17.29 -4.86 2.50
C LEU A 45 -15.90 -5.34 2.92
N ILE A 46 -15.79 -6.10 4.02
CA ILE A 46 -14.51 -6.69 4.45
C ILE A 46 -13.96 -7.63 3.37
N TYR A 47 -14.81 -8.48 2.77
CA TYR A 47 -14.41 -9.36 1.66
C TYR A 47 -13.91 -8.60 0.44
N ILE A 48 -14.62 -7.55 0.01
CA ILE A 48 -14.24 -6.73 -1.15
C ILE A 48 -12.89 -6.05 -0.89
N ILE A 49 -12.74 -5.39 0.27
CA ILE A 49 -11.50 -4.69 0.64
C ILE A 49 -10.32 -5.68 0.75
N SER A 50 -10.55 -6.84 1.35
CA SER A 50 -9.53 -7.90 1.46
C SER A 50 -9.11 -8.42 0.09
N SER A 51 -10.07 -8.69 -0.80
CA SER A 51 -9.82 -9.19 -2.16
C SER A 51 -9.05 -8.17 -3.01
N LEU A 52 -9.45 -6.89 -2.96
CA LEU A 52 -8.74 -5.79 -3.63
C LEU A 52 -7.32 -5.62 -3.09
N THR A 53 -7.12 -5.77 -1.78
CA THR A 53 -5.80 -5.69 -1.13
C THR A 53 -4.88 -6.82 -1.61
N LEU A 54 -5.39 -8.05 -1.68
CA LEU A 54 -4.64 -9.19 -2.20
C LEU A 54 -4.24 -8.96 -3.66
N LEU A 55 -5.18 -8.54 -4.51
CA LEU A 55 -4.91 -8.25 -5.92
C LEU A 55 -3.82 -7.17 -6.05
N TYR A 56 -3.96 -6.05 -5.35
CA TYR A 56 -2.99 -4.96 -5.36
C TYR A 56 -1.61 -5.42 -4.89
N CYS A 57 -1.52 -6.16 -3.77
CA CYS A 57 -0.24 -6.62 -3.24
C CYS A 57 0.47 -7.55 -4.22
N ILE A 58 -0.25 -8.49 -4.83
CA ILE A 58 0.32 -9.43 -5.82
C ILE A 58 0.83 -8.68 -7.05
N VAL A 59 0.00 -7.80 -7.64
CA VAL A 59 0.39 -7.02 -8.83
C VAL A 59 1.61 -6.14 -8.54
N SER A 60 1.64 -5.49 -7.37
CA SER A 60 2.76 -4.65 -6.95
C SER A 60 4.05 -5.47 -6.73
N ILE A 61 3.98 -6.65 -6.12
CA ILE A 61 5.13 -7.55 -5.95
C ILE A 61 5.68 -8.01 -7.32
N ILE A 62 4.80 -8.36 -8.26
CA ILE A 62 5.21 -8.72 -9.63
C ILE A 62 5.90 -7.53 -10.31
N MET A 63 5.34 -6.32 -10.18
CA MET A 63 5.95 -5.10 -10.71
C MET A 63 7.35 -4.87 -10.13
N TYR A 64 7.52 -5.04 -8.82
CA TYR A 64 8.83 -4.91 -8.16
C TYR A 64 9.85 -5.91 -8.72
N PHE A 65 9.44 -7.15 -8.97
CA PHE A 65 10.30 -8.17 -9.55
C PHE A 65 10.72 -7.82 -10.99
N ILE A 66 9.78 -7.34 -11.81
CA ILE A 66 10.05 -6.91 -13.19
C ILE A 66 11.03 -5.73 -13.20
N VAL A 67 10.77 -4.70 -12.38
CA VAL A 67 11.65 -3.51 -12.26
C VAL A 67 13.04 -3.91 -11.76
N HIS A 68 13.12 -4.84 -10.80
CA HIS A 68 14.40 -5.32 -10.30
C HIS A 68 15.19 -6.07 -11.37
N ARG A 69 14.54 -6.92 -12.18
CA ARG A 69 15.18 -7.60 -13.32
C ARG A 69 15.59 -6.64 -14.44
N GLN A 70 14.73 -5.70 -14.82
CA GLN A 70 15.03 -4.73 -15.87
C GLN A 70 16.22 -3.84 -15.51
N LYS A 71 16.37 -3.42 -14.25
CA LYS A 71 17.56 -2.69 -13.79
C LYS A 71 18.87 -3.45 -13.95
N LYS A 72 18.84 -4.79 -13.91
CA LYS A 72 20.05 -5.62 -14.13
C LYS A 72 20.42 -5.71 -15.61
N CYS A 73 19.44 -5.66 -16.52
CA CYS A 73 19.67 -5.84 -17.95
C CYS A 73 19.78 -4.52 -18.75
N ASP A 74 19.03 -3.49 -18.39
CA ASP A 74 18.94 -2.25 -19.14
C ASP A 74 19.23 -1.02 -18.25
N ARG A 75 20.24 -0.25 -18.66
CA ARG A 75 20.64 1.03 -18.05
C ARG A 75 19.72 2.19 -18.48
N ARG A 76 18.48 1.91 -18.93
CA ARG A 76 17.49 2.95 -19.21
C ARG A 76 16.90 3.41 -17.89
N ALA A 77 16.87 4.73 -17.69
CA ALA A 77 16.21 5.37 -16.56
C ALA A 77 14.69 5.16 -16.68
N ILE A 78 14.21 3.98 -16.31
CA ILE A 78 12.78 3.75 -16.05
C ILE A 78 12.36 4.84 -15.06
N SER A 79 11.27 5.55 -15.35
CA SER A 79 10.70 6.57 -14.48
C SER A 79 10.23 5.93 -13.17
N LEU A 80 11.16 5.73 -12.24
CA LEU A 80 10.94 5.27 -10.86
C LEU A 80 10.03 6.22 -10.09
N THR A 81 9.91 7.45 -10.56
CA THR A 81 8.97 8.47 -10.11
C THR A 81 7.52 8.02 -10.27
N ASN A 82 7.16 7.38 -11.39
CA ASN A 82 5.78 6.95 -11.61
C ASN A 82 5.43 5.80 -10.66
N CYS A 83 6.36 4.86 -10.47
CA CYS A 83 6.24 3.75 -9.53
C CYS A 83 6.06 4.23 -8.08
N SER A 84 6.86 5.21 -7.64
CA SER A 84 6.74 5.75 -6.28
C SER A 84 5.45 6.51 -6.07
N ILE A 85 4.98 7.30 -7.05
CA ILE A 85 3.68 7.98 -6.98
C ILE A 85 2.54 6.98 -6.91
N THR A 86 2.54 5.93 -7.74
CA THR A 86 1.49 4.90 -7.69
C THR A 86 1.47 4.20 -6.34
N GLU A 87 2.63 3.87 -5.79
CA GLU A 87 2.70 3.22 -4.47
C GLU A 87 2.17 4.12 -3.34
N VAL A 88 2.46 5.42 -3.36
CA VAL A 88 1.90 6.38 -2.39
C VAL A 88 0.37 6.44 -2.50
N VAL A 89 -0.18 6.51 -3.71
CA VAL A 89 -1.63 6.58 -3.93
C VAL A 89 -2.31 5.29 -3.46
N PHE A 90 -1.80 4.12 -3.85
CA PHE A 90 -2.40 2.86 -3.45
C PHE A 90 -2.21 2.54 -1.97
N ALA A 91 -1.05 2.87 -1.37
CA ALA A 91 -0.85 2.72 0.07
C ALA A 91 -1.78 3.65 0.86
N GLY A 92 -2.00 4.89 0.38
CA GLY A 92 -2.97 5.81 0.97
C GLY A 92 -4.42 5.29 0.87
N ALA A 93 -4.82 4.79 -0.30
CA ALA A 93 -6.15 4.18 -0.48
C ALA A 93 -6.31 2.92 0.40
N GLY A 94 -5.29 2.07 0.48
CA GLY A 94 -5.26 0.89 1.34
C GLY A 94 -5.38 1.26 2.81
N MET A 95 -4.65 2.28 3.27
CA MET A 95 -4.74 2.78 4.64
C MET A 95 -6.18 3.20 5.01
N ILE A 96 -6.86 3.95 4.14
CA ILE A 96 -8.25 4.39 4.37
C ILE A 96 -9.20 3.18 4.38
N ALA A 97 -9.08 2.28 3.40
CA ALA A 97 -9.94 1.11 3.31
C ALA A 97 -9.81 0.19 4.54
N TRP A 98 -8.58 -0.07 5.00
CA TRP A 98 -8.34 -0.89 6.19
C TRP A 98 -8.73 -0.19 7.50
N MET A 99 -8.72 1.14 7.54
CA MET A 99 -9.24 1.90 8.69
C MET A 99 -10.76 1.73 8.81
N LEU A 100 -11.48 1.69 7.68
CA LEU A 100 -12.91 1.35 7.69
C LEU A 100 -13.16 -0.08 8.17
N VAL A 101 -12.38 -1.06 7.70
CA VAL A 101 -12.46 -2.46 8.17
C VAL A 101 -12.18 -2.56 9.67
N CYS A 102 -11.19 -1.83 10.18
CA CYS A 102 -10.88 -1.78 11.61
C CYS A 102 -12.06 -1.23 12.42
N GLY A 103 -12.70 -0.16 11.95
CA GLY A 103 -13.89 0.42 12.59
C GLY A 103 -15.07 -0.54 12.58
N ILE A 104 -15.36 -1.17 11.45
CA ILE A 104 -16.44 -2.15 11.29
C ILE A 104 -16.19 -3.38 12.18
N GLY A 105 -14.98 -3.96 12.17
CA GLY A 105 -14.64 -5.09 13.03
C GLY A 105 -14.79 -4.75 14.51
N GLY A 106 -14.40 -3.54 14.91
CA GLY A 106 -14.56 -3.04 16.27
C GLY A 106 -16.03 -2.91 16.70
N THR A 107 -16.87 -2.29 15.88
CA THR A 107 -18.31 -2.13 16.19
C THR A 107 -19.06 -3.46 16.18
N ILE A 108 -18.72 -4.39 15.29
CA ILE A 108 -19.28 -5.75 15.29
C ILE A 108 -18.87 -6.49 16.57
N SER A 109 -17.61 -6.39 17.00
CA SER A 109 -17.13 -7.06 18.21
C SER A 109 -17.91 -6.64 19.46
N GLN A 110 -18.33 -5.38 19.54
CA GLN A 110 -19.04 -4.82 20.69
C GLN A 110 -20.52 -5.23 20.74
N ARG A 111 -21.15 -5.49 19.58
CA ARG A 111 -22.59 -5.82 19.49
C ARG A 111 -22.89 -7.31 19.37
N THR A 112 -21.88 -8.17 19.31
CA THR A 112 -22.02 -9.62 19.10
C THR A 112 -21.66 -10.42 20.35
N ILE A 113 -22.15 -11.67 20.43
CA ILE A 113 -21.95 -12.59 21.56
C ILE A 113 -20.47 -13.02 21.63
N ILE A 114 -19.99 -13.38 22.81
CA ILE A 114 -18.58 -13.59 23.20
C ILE A 114 -17.71 -14.26 22.12
N GLU A 115 -18.08 -15.43 21.59
CA GLU A 115 -17.23 -16.15 20.60
C GLU A 115 -17.17 -15.46 19.23
N THR A 116 -18.30 -14.93 18.74
CA THR A 116 -18.34 -14.19 17.48
C THR A 116 -17.65 -12.83 17.64
N GLY A 117 -17.85 -12.17 18.78
CA GLY A 117 -17.23 -10.89 19.11
C GLY A 117 -15.71 -10.98 19.20
N GLU A 118 -15.18 -12.07 19.76
CA GLU A 118 -13.74 -12.31 19.81
C GLU A 118 -13.13 -12.39 18.40
N ARG A 119 -13.73 -13.17 17.48
CA ARG A 119 -13.24 -13.28 16.09
C ARG A 119 -13.22 -11.93 15.38
N PHE A 120 -14.27 -11.12 15.52
CA PHE A 120 -14.32 -9.77 14.94
C PHE A 120 -13.34 -8.80 15.62
N GLY A 121 -13.05 -8.98 16.90
CA GLY A 121 -11.99 -8.26 17.60
C GLY A 121 -10.60 -8.54 17.01
N TRP A 122 -10.29 -9.82 16.72
CA TRP A 122 -9.06 -10.19 16.04
C TRP A 122 -8.98 -9.65 14.61
N ILE A 123 -10.09 -9.63 13.88
CA ILE A 123 -10.17 -8.98 12.55
C ILE A 123 -9.83 -7.49 12.66
N ALA A 124 -10.38 -6.79 13.66
CA ALA A 124 -10.09 -5.37 13.89
C ALA A 124 -8.62 -5.13 14.23
N ALA A 125 -8.01 -6.00 15.06
CA ALA A 125 -6.58 -5.92 15.39
C ALA A 125 -5.70 -6.13 14.14
N CYS A 126 -5.98 -7.16 13.32
CA CYS A 126 -5.28 -7.40 12.06
C CYS A 126 -5.44 -6.24 11.06
N ALA A 127 -6.64 -5.65 11.01
CA ALA A 127 -6.90 -4.48 10.19
C ALA A 127 -6.09 -3.27 10.65
N GLY A 128 -6.03 -2.99 11.95
CA GLY A 128 -5.21 -1.92 12.53
C GLY A 128 -3.72 -2.09 12.23
N ILE A 129 -3.18 -3.30 12.33
CA ILE A 129 -1.81 -3.59 11.94
C ILE A 129 -1.63 -3.30 10.43
N THR A 130 -2.56 -3.75 9.59
CA THR A 130 -2.50 -3.49 8.14
C THR A 130 -2.54 -1.99 7.80
N VAL A 131 -3.31 -1.18 8.54
CA VAL A 131 -3.29 0.30 8.42
C VAL A 131 -1.90 0.84 8.70
N SER A 132 -1.26 0.41 9.79
CA SER A 132 0.08 0.86 10.17
C SER A 132 1.15 0.47 9.13
N LEU A 133 1.04 -0.72 8.53
CA LEU A 133 1.95 -1.19 7.49
C LEU A 133 1.79 -0.39 6.19
N ASN A 134 0.54 -0.06 5.81
CA ASN A 134 0.27 0.82 4.66
C ASN A 134 0.81 2.24 4.89
N LEU A 135 0.66 2.77 6.11
CA LEU A 135 1.25 4.06 6.48
C LEU A 135 2.78 4.04 6.39
N ALA A 136 3.42 2.96 6.83
CA ALA A 136 4.87 2.79 6.73
C ALA A 136 5.35 2.79 5.27
N ILE A 137 4.66 2.07 4.36
CA ILE A 137 4.97 2.10 2.92
C ILE A 137 4.83 3.52 2.37
N MET A 138 3.73 4.20 2.69
CA MET A 138 3.48 5.57 2.25
C MET A 138 4.59 6.52 2.73
N ALA A 139 4.99 6.43 4.00
CA ALA A 139 6.06 7.25 4.57
C ALA A 139 7.40 7.01 3.88
N LEU A 140 7.76 5.74 3.63
CA LEU A 140 9.01 5.38 2.94
C LEU A 140 9.09 6.01 1.53
N PHE A 141 8.02 5.91 0.74
CA PHE A 141 8.02 6.48 -0.61
C PHE A 141 7.88 8.01 -0.61
N CYS A 142 7.13 8.59 0.34
CA CYS A 142 6.99 10.04 0.46
C CYS A 142 8.33 10.70 0.83
N LEU A 143 9.04 10.16 1.82
CA LEU A 143 10.38 10.63 2.21
C LEU A 143 11.37 10.52 1.05
N ASN A 144 11.28 9.44 0.28
CA ASN A 144 12.13 9.25 -0.89
C ASN A 144 11.83 10.28 -1.98
N LEU A 145 10.56 10.56 -2.26
CA LEU A 145 10.14 11.61 -3.19
C LEU A 145 10.57 13.00 -2.73
N MET A 146 10.48 13.31 -1.43
CA MET A 146 10.95 14.58 -0.88
C MET A 146 12.47 14.71 -1.05
N THR A 147 13.23 13.65 -0.73
CA THR A 147 14.68 13.65 -0.87
C THR A 147 15.11 13.83 -2.34
N GLU A 148 14.46 13.12 -3.27
CA GLU A 148 14.83 13.15 -4.69
C GLU A 148 14.29 14.38 -5.44
N LYS A 149 13.14 14.96 -5.08
CA LYS A 149 12.52 16.07 -5.82
C LYS A 149 12.59 17.43 -5.12
N VAL A 150 12.56 17.46 -3.79
CA VAL A 150 12.53 18.71 -3.01
C VAL A 150 13.95 19.11 -2.62
N PHE A 151 14.78 18.14 -2.20
CA PHE A 151 16.15 18.40 -1.74
C PHE A 151 17.24 18.17 -2.79
N SER A 152 16.91 17.74 -4.01
CA SER A 152 17.92 17.61 -5.07
C SER A 152 18.36 18.98 -5.60
N LEU A 153 19.57 19.40 -5.21
CA LEU A 153 20.27 20.57 -5.73
C LEU A 153 20.38 20.59 -7.27
N GLU A 154 20.31 19.42 -7.92
CA GLU A 154 20.36 19.24 -9.37
C GLU A 154 19.15 19.83 -10.12
N ARG A 155 18.04 20.10 -9.43
CA ARG A 155 16.90 20.84 -10.01
C ARG A 155 17.26 22.31 -10.28
N SER A 156 18.10 22.92 -9.46
CA SER A 156 18.57 24.30 -9.68
C SER A 156 19.30 24.41 -11.02
N ASN A 157 20.21 23.48 -11.32
CA ASN A 157 21.01 23.54 -12.54
C ASN A 157 20.22 23.22 -13.83
N LYS A 158 19.16 22.41 -13.77
CA LYS A 158 18.37 22.07 -14.98
C LYS A 158 17.52 23.22 -15.51
N TYR A 159 17.11 24.15 -14.64
CA TYR A 159 16.42 25.39 -15.05
C TYR A 159 17.41 26.51 -15.37
N VAL A 160 18.59 26.53 -14.73
CA VAL A 160 19.66 27.49 -15.08
C VAL A 160 20.26 27.19 -16.45
N SER A 161 20.48 25.92 -16.81
CA SER A 161 21.00 25.53 -18.13
C SER A 161 20.00 25.73 -19.29
N ALA A 162 18.70 25.80 -18.99
CA ALA A 162 17.66 26.10 -19.98
C ALA A 162 17.44 27.61 -20.17
N ARG A 163 18.04 28.47 -19.33
CA ARG A 163 17.85 29.93 -19.35
C ARG A 163 18.98 30.72 -20.02
N TYR A 164 20.06 30.05 -20.39
CA TYR A 164 21.08 30.61 -21.27
C TYR A 164 21.15 29.75 -22.53
N PRO A 165 20.30 30.00 -23.55
CA PRO A 165 20.75 29.73 -24.90
C PRO A 165 22.06 30.51 -25.04
N LEU A 166 23.17 29.79 -25.24
CA LEU A 166 24.44 30.41 -25.56
C LEU A 166 24.17 31.39 -26.70
N ASP A 167 24.33 32.66 -26.38
CA ASP A 167 24.51 33.72 -27.34
C ASP A 167 25.76 33.37 -28.14
N SER A 168 25.55 32.84 -29.34
CA SER A 168 26.60 32.72 -30.35
C SER A 168 26.08 33.32 -31.66
N ARG A 169 25.74 34.61 -31.59
CA ARG A 169 26.09 35.55 -32.66
C ARG A 169 27.26 36.40 -32.18
N ILE A 170 28.43 36.15 -32.77
CA ILE A 170 29.28 37.07 -33.56
C ILE A 170 30.52 36.26 -33.95
#